data_AF-A0A815TGX2-F1
#
_entry.id   AF-A0A815TGX2-F1
#
_cell.length_a   1.000
_cell.length_b   1.000
_cell.length_c   1.000
_cell.angle_alpha   90.00
_cell.angle_beta   90.00
_cell.angle_gamma   90.00
#
_symmetry.space_group_name_H-M   'P 1'
#
loop_
_entity.id
_entity.type
_entity.pdbx_description
1 polymer ?
#
loop_
_entity_poly.entity_id
_entity_poly.type
_entity_poly.pdbx_seq_one_letter_code
_entity_poly.pdbx_strand_id
1 'polypeptide(L)'
;YDKPFLERLTRDAYEQINHINDPFILQSIITSMGTLRIRHCELLDSFGKILLEDSESKTKCIQSFIRTCASVNYSPSTLPTLVENHLKLDENSSTEETNQLNDIKNRIDLVWSLAILDQANQDHVSSVLNQDIFQLIQNEVSNSKIAGALKLLAIYSYSLQKFSKKFLKPTFNIEQLAQQLTLKNSNAQDQLAKTVTTFAAENKYSKFSVVTSNMIVIDCLMVVDKTGTPQDLSTVLTNGESNSASGQTTFNKVRIDENRYK
;
A
#
# COMPACT_ATOMS: atom_id res chain seq x y z
N TYR A 1 -2.20 14.25 -18.15
CA TYR A 1 -2.14 15.68 -17.84
C TYR A 1 -1.02 16.32 -18.64
N ASP A 2 -1.16 17.61 -18.96
CA ASP A 2 -0.10 18.39 -19.60
C ASP A 2 1.06 18.55 -18.61
N LYS A 3 2.13 17.79 -18.82
CA LYS A 3 3.28 17.67 -17.91
C LYS A 3 3.99 19.02 -17.73
N PRO A 4 4.32 19.78 -18.80
CA PRO A 4 4.84 21.14 -18.68
C PRO A 4 4.00 22.09 -17.82
N PHE A 5 2.67 22.02 -17.94
CA PHE A 5 1.77 22.83 -17.14
C PHE A 5 1.86 22.47 -15.65
N LEU A 6 1.85 21.17 -15.32
CA LEU A 6 1.99 20.71 -13.93
C LEU A 6 3.34 21.10 -13.32
N GLU A 7 4.43 20.96 -14.07
CA GLU A 7 5.77 21.36 -13.62
C GLU A 7 5.83 22.86 -13.30
N ARG A 8 5.26 23.70 -14.17
CA ARG A 8 5.16 25.14 -13.93
C ARG A 8 4.33 25.43 -12.68
N LEU A 9 3.14 24.84 -12.57
CA LEU A 9 2.27 25.04 -11.41
C LEU A 9 2.96 24.64 -10.10
N THR A 10 3.71 23.55 -10.09
CA THR A 10 4.43 23.09 -8.90
C THR A 10 5.58 24.01 -8.51
N ARG A 11 6.29 24.58 -9.49
CA ARG A 11 7.33 25.57 -9.23
C ARG A 11 6.73 26.85 -8.66
N ASP A 12 5.65 27.35 -9.26
CA ASP A 12 4.96 28.55 -8.80
C ASP A 12 4.41 28.32 -7.37
N ALA A 13 3.89 27.12 -7.07
CA ALA A 13 3.47 26.74 -5.72
C ALA A 13 4.63 26.69 -4.72
N TYR A 14 5.80 26.17 -5.12
CA TYR A 14 7.00 26.14 -4.29
C TYR A 14 7.52 27.53 -3.92
N GLU A 15 7.47 28.48 -4.85
CA GLU A 15 7.87 29.86 -4.59
C GLU A 15 6.94 30.54 -3.57
N GLN A 16 5.66 30.19 -3.56
CA GLN A 16 4.65 30.82 -2.71
C GLN A 16 4.42 30.10 -1.37
N ILE A 17 4.93 28.88 -1.20
CA ILE A 17 4.49 28.00 -0.11
C ILE A 17 4.75 28.56 1.28
N ASN A 18 5.86 29.27 1.46
CA ASN A 18 6.24 29.90 2.73
C ASN A 18 5.36 31.11 3.11
N HIS A 19 4.50 31.57 2.19
CA HIS A 19 3.55 32.66 2.42
C HIS A 19 2.14 32.15 2.73
N ILE A 20 1.90 30.84 2.63
CA ILE A 20 0.59 30.23 2.86
C ILE A 20 0.44 29.90 4.34
N ASN A 21 -0.30 30.75 5.06
CA ASN A 21 -0.61 30.53 6.48
C ASN A 21 -1.94 29.80 6.71
N ASP A 22 -2.80 29.70 5.70
CA ASP A 22 -4.10 29.04 5.81
C ASP A 22 -3.94 27.51 5.74
N PRO A 23 -4.24 26.76 6.82
CA PRO A 23 -4.12 25.30 6.84
C PRO A 23 -5.04 24.61 5.82
N PHE A 24 -6.19 25.20 5.47
CA PHE A 24 -7.10 24.62 4.48
C PHE A 24 -6.52 24.69 3.06
N ILE A 25 -5.91 25.82 2.72
CA ILE A 25 -5.20 25.97 1.43
C ILE A 25 -4.03 24.99 1.38
N LEU A 26 -3.24 24.92 2.46
CA LEU A 26 -2.12 23.99 2.58
C LEU A 26 -2.56 22.53 2.37
N GLN A 27 -3.62 22.11 3.07
CA GLN A 27 -4.18 20.77 2.96
C GLN A 27 -4.71 20.48 1.54
N SER A 28 -5.36 21.46 0.91
CA SER A 28 -5.88 21.33 -0.45
C SER A 28 -4.77 21.10 -1.48
N ILE A 29 -3.67 21.86 -1.38
CA ILE A 29 -2.50 21.70 -2.27
C ILE A 29 -1.88 20.32 -2.06
N ILE A 30 -1.62 19.94 -0.79
CA ILE A 30 -1.05 18.63 -0.43
C ILE A 30 -1.91 17.50 -1.00
N THR A 31 -3.23 17.56 -0.79
CA THR A 31 -4.16 16.52 -1.25
C THR A 31 -4.22 16.46 -2.78
N SER A 32 -4.18 17.61 -3.45
CA SER A 32 -4.13 17.71 -4.91
C SER A 32 -2.85 17.09 -5.48
N MET A 33 -1.70 17.33 -4.86
CA MET A 33 -0.43 16.70 -5.27
C MET A 33 -0.51 15.18 -5.20
N GLY A 34 -1.06 14.63 -4.12
CA GLY A 34 -1.22 13.18 -3.98
C GLY A 34 -2.19 12.60 -5.01
N THR A 35 -3.31 13.29 -5.23
CA THR A 35 -4.34 12.88 -6.22
C THR A 35 -3.77 12.88 -7.64
N LEU A 36 -2.97 13.88 -8.00
CA LEU A 36 -2.33 14.01 -9.30
C LEU A 36 -1.02 13.21 -9.42
N ARG A 37 -0.59 12.54 -8.33
CA ARG A 37 0.68 11.80 -8.21
C ARG A 37 1.90 12.63 -8.61
N ILE A 38 1.91 13.90 -8.21
CA ILE A 38 2.98 14.84 -8.48
C ILE A 38 4.08 14.67 -7.44
N ARG A 39 5.26 14.23 -7.87
CA ARG A 39 6.45 14.12 -7.02
C ARG A 39 7.39 15.30 -7.27
N HIS A 40 7.28 16.33 -6.43
CA HIS A 40 8.24 17.44 -6.37
C HIS A 40 8.88 17.45 -4.98
N CYS A 41 10.12 16.97 -4.89
CA CYS A 41 10.78 16.65 -3.62
C CYS A 41 10.95 17.89 -2.73
N GLU A 42 11.41 19.00 -3.30
CA GLU A 42 11.66 20.26 -2.60
C GLU A 42 10.38 20.85 -2.01
N LEU A 43 9.27 20.79 -2.76
CA LEU A 43 7.97 21.25 -2.30
C LEU A 43 7.44 20.35 -1.16
N LEU A 44 7.59 19.03 -1.28
CA LEU A 44 7.22 18.09 -0.21
C LEU A 44 8.06 18.30 1.05
N ASP A 45 9.36 18.57 0.91
CA ASP A 45 10.23 18.91 2.05
C ASP A 45 9.83 20.23 2.71
N SER A 46 9.45 21.26 1.92
CA SER A 46 8.95 22.53 2.44
C SER A 46 7.65 22.36 3.22
N PHE A 47 6.69 21.58 2.69
CA PHE A 47 5.48 21.21 3.45
C PHE A 47 5.83 20.54 4.78
N GLY A 48 6.78 19.60 4.75
CA GLY A 48 7.26 18.92 5.92
C GLY A 48 7.79 19.87 7.00
N LYS A 49 8.54 20.91 6.61
CA LYS A 49 9.06 21.94 7.53
C LYS A 49 7.93 22.82 8.09
N ILE A 50 7.04 23.32 7.24
CA ILE A 50 5.89 24.15 7.65
C ILE A 50 4.97 23.43 8.65
N LEU A 51 4.81 22.11 8.47
CA LEU A 51 4.00 21.29 9.37
C LEU A 51 4.67 21.02 10.71
N LEU A 52 5.99 21.12 10.82
CA LEU A 52 6.72 20.98 12.09
C LEU A 52 6.65 22.25 12.96
N GLU A 53 6.49 23.44 12.36
CA GLU A 53 6.54 24.71 13.07
C GLU A 53 5.26 25.04 13.87
N ASP A 54 4.11 24.51 13.46
CA ASP A 54 2.81 24.70 14.14
C ASP A 54 1.92 23.47 13.89
N SER A 55 2.08 22.48 14.73
CA SER A 55 1.69 21.10 14.44
C SER A 55 0.40 20.67 15.13
N GLU A 56 0.08 21.24 16.30
CA GLU A 56 -1.07 20.84 17.11
C GLU A 56 -2.41 21.26 16.47
N SER A 57 -2.40 22.36 15.71
CA SER A 57 -3.54 22.84 14.92
C SER A 57 -3.70 22.13 13.56
N LYS A 58 -2.74 21.29 13.16
CA LYS A 58 -2.60 20.78 11.77
C LYS A 58 -2.70 19.25 11.64
N THR A 59 -3.20 18.52 12.61
CA THR A 59 -3.30 17.03 12.57
C THR A 59 -3.92 16.50 11.27
N LYS A 60 -5.03 17.09 10.80
CA LYS A 60 -5.66 16.69 9.52
C LYS A 60 -4.76 16.94 8.31
N CYS A 61 -4.02 18.05 8.33
CA CYS A 61 -3.07 18.40 7.28
C CYS A 61 -1.87 17.45 7.27
N ILE A 62 -1.37 17.06 8.45
CA ILE A 62 -0.31 16.05 8.61
C ILE A 62 -0.77 14.69 8.07
N GLN A 63 -2.00 14.26 8.40
CA GLN A 63 -2.55 13.02 7.87
C GLN A 63 -2.68 13.05 6.34
N SER A 64 -3.17 14.16 5.77
CA SER A 64 -3.18 14.38 4.31
C SER A 64 -1.76 14.32 3.73
N PHE A 65 -0.78 14.94 4.40
CA PHE A 65 0.62 14.96 3.96
C PHE A 65 1.25 13.57 3.93
N ILE A 66 1.04 12.76 4.96
CA ILE A 66 1.50 11.37 5.02
C ILE A 66 0.90 10.55 3.87
N ARG A 67 -0.41 10.67 3.64
CA ARG A 67 -1.09 9.99 2.52
C ARG A 67 -0.55 10.44 1.16
N THR A 68 -0.30 11.74 0.99
CA THR A 68 0.32 12.27 -0.22
C THR A 68 1.72 11.72 -0.43
N CYS A 69 2.57 11.73 0.59
CA CYS A 69 3.92 11.16 0.55
C CYS A 69 3.90 9.69 0.10
N ALA A 70 2.98 8.88 0.67
CA ALA A 70 2.82 7.48 0.29
C ALA A 70 2.34 7.33 -1.17
N SER A 71 1.40 8.17 -1.62
CA SER A 71 0.87 8.12 -2.99
C SER A 71 1.91 8.41 -4.08
N VAL A 72 2.95 9.18 -3.75
CA VAL A 72 4.07 9.52 -4.66
C VAL A 72 5.35 8.76 -4.33
N ASN A 73 5.30 7.85 -3.34
CA ASN A 73 6.43 7.07 -2.84
C ASN A 73 7.66 7.94 -2.54
N TYR A 74 7.47 9.00 -1.75
CA TYR A 74 8.52 9.90 -1.29
C TYR A 74 8.45 10.06 0.23
N SER A 75 9.60 9.99 0.91
CA SER A 75 9.71 10.16 2.36
C SER A 75 10.58 11.37 2.67
N PRO A 76 9.97 12.53 2.98
CA PRO A 76 10.69 13.72 3.44
C PRO A 76 11.46 13.45 4.73
N SER A 77 12.60 14.13 4.91
CA SER A 77 13.43 13.99 6.13
C SER A 77 12.70 14.37 7.43
N THR A 78 11.68 15.23 7.34
CA THR A 78 10.85 15.66 8.48
C THR A 78 9.75 14.67 8.86
N LEU A 79 9.47 13.69 8.00
CA LEU A 79 8.36 12.76 8.17
C LEU A 79 8.44 11.94 9.46
N PRO A 80 9.59 11.34 9.84
CA PRO A 80 9.69 10.58 11.09
C PRO A 80 9.32 11.43 12.32
N THR A 81 9.82 12.67 12.37
CA THR A 81 9.53 13.62 13.44
C THR A 81 8.05 14.01 13.48
N LEU A 82 7.42 14.23 12.32
CA LEU A 82 5.98 14.53 12.24
C LEU A 82 5.13 13.36 12.78
N VAL A 83 5.52 12.13 12.45
CA VAL A 83 4.81 10.92 12.89
C VAL A 83 4.95 10.74 14.40
N GLU A 84 6.17 10.86 14.94
CA GLU A 84 6.45 10.70 16.37
C GLU A 84 5.73 11.74 17.24
N ASN A 85 5.73 13.00 16.81
CA ASN A 85 5.22 14.10 17.63
C ASN A 85 3.69 14.25 17.56
N HIS A 86 3.06 13.92 16.42
CA HIS A 86 1.66 14.31 16.16
C HIS A 86 0.73 13.15 15.83
N LEU A 87 1.24 11.94 15.65
CA LEU A 87 0.43 10.78 15.33
C LEU A 87 0.25 9.86 16.54
N LYS A 88 -0.39 10.36 17.59
CA LYS A 88 -0.91 9.49 18.64
C LYS A 88 -2.24 8.94 18.17
N LEU A 89 -2.28 7.66 17.83
CA LEU A 89 -3.53 6.99 17.51
C LEU A 89 -4.27 6.72 18.83
N ASP A 90 -5.13 7.64 19.24
CA ASP A 90 -5.98 7.42 20.40
C ASP A 90 -6.85 6.17 20.20
N GLU A 91 -6.83 5.27 21.18
CA GLU A 91 -7.69 4.07 21.19
C GLU A 91 -9.17 4.42 21.43
N ASN A 92 -9.45 5.65 21.88
CA ASN A 92 -10.74 6.06 22.46
C ASN A 92 -11.49 7.17 21.68
N SER A 93 -11.22 7.40 20.39
CA SER A 93 -12.04 8.35 19.61
C SER A 93 -13.41 7.74 19.28
N SER A 94 -14.25 7.60 20.30
CA SER A 94 -15.66 7.22 20.23
C SER A 94 -16.50 8.49 20.18
N THR A 95 -16.89 8.92 19.00
CA THR A 95 -17.96 9.91 18.86
C THR A 95 -18.80 9.57 17.63
N GLU A 96 -19.98 9.03 17.92
CA GLU A 96 -21.11 8.77 17.01
C GLU A 96 -20.96 7.59 16.03
N GLU A 97 -21.87 6.61 16.15
CA GLU A 97 -21.92 5.37 15.36
C GLU A 97 -21.94 5.61 13.83
N THR A 98 -22.42 6.78 13.39
CA THR A 98 -22.55 7.11 11.97
C THR A 98 -21.23 7.53 11.31
N ASN A 99 -20.24 8.00 12.08
CA ASN A 99 -18.91 8.38 11.58
C ASN A 99 -17.85 7.29 11.76
N GLN A 100 -18.14 6.28 12.59
CA GLN A 100 -17.20 5.24 12.98
C GLN A 100 -16.58 4.48 11.80
N LEU A 101 -17.35 4.16 10.75
CA LEU A 101 -16.84 3.46 9.56
C LEU A 101 -15.85 4.32 8.77
N ASN A 102 -16.15 5.61 8.59
CA ASN A 102 -15.28 6.53 7.85
C ASN A 102 -13.98 6.79 8.63
N ASP A 103 -14.06 6.90 9.95
CA ASP A 103 -12.89 7.08 10.81
C ASP A 103 -11.99 5.84 10.81
N ILE A 104 -12.57 4.64 10.87
CA ILE A 104 -11.82 3.38 10.73
C ILE A 104 -11.14 3.31 9.36
N LYS A 105 -11.84 3.64 8.27
CA LYS A 105 -11.22 3.67 6.93
C LYS A 105 -10.09 4.68 6.85
N ASN A 106 -10.30 5.87 7.41
CA ASN A 106 -9.27 6.91 7.49
C ASN A 106 -8.03 6.42 8.27
N ARG A 107 -8.23 5.67 9.36
CA ARG A 107 -7.17 5.06 10.15
C ARG A 107 -6.43 3.97 9.35
N ILE A 108 -7.15 3.07 8.68
CA ILE A 108 -6.55 2.03 7.82
C ILE A 108 -5.71 2.69 6.72
N ASP A 109 -6.23 3.73 6.07
CA ASP A 109 -5.55 4.44 5.00
C ASP A 109 -4.28 5.14 5.48
N LEU A 110 -4.33 5.72 6.68
CA LEU A 110 -3.19 6.36 7.32
C LEU A 110 -2.12 5.33 7.70
N VAL A 111 -2.48 4.23 8.37
CA VAL A 111 -1.53 3.18 8.77
C VAL A 111 -0.93 2.48 7.55
N TRP A 112 -1.72 2.26 6.50
CA TRP A 112 -1.23 1.75 5.22
C TRP A 112 -0.22 2.71 4.57
N SER A 113 -0.50 4.02 4.60
CA SER A 113 0.43 5.04 4.09
C SER A 113 1.74 5.05 4.87
N LEU A 114 1.68 4.91 6.19
CA LEU A 114 2.88 4.80 7.03
C LEU A 114 3.66 3.51 6.75
N ALA A 115 2.97 2.40 6.48
CA ALA A 115 3.62 1.14 6.11
C ALA A 115 4.34 1.24 4.76
N ILE A 116 3.76 1.94 3.76
CA ILE A 116 4.44 2.21 2.48
C ILE A 116 5.74 3.01 2.70
N LEU A 117 5.72 3.98 3.61
CA LEU A 117 6.85 4.87 3.89
C LEU A 117 7.84 4.29 4.90
N ASP A 118 7.64 3.04 5.35
CA ASP A 118 8.42 2.38 6.39
C ASP A 118 8.49 3.16 7.72
N GLN A 119 7.42 3.94 8.03
CA GLN A 119 7.28 4.76 9.24
C GLN A 119 6.22 4.22 10.21
N ALA A 120 5.55 3.11 9.89
CA ALA A 120 4.59 2.51 10.81
C ALA A 120 5.31 1.81 11.98
N ASN A 121 4.88 2.08 13.21
CA ASN A 121 5.33 1.40 14.43
C ASN A 121 4.36 0.26 14.84
N GLN A 122 4.67 -0.45 15.93
CA GLN A 122 3.85 -1.57 16.38
C GLN A 122 2.44 -1.15 16.81
N ASP A 123 2.29 0.02 17.44
CA ASP A 123 1.01 0.51 17.93
C ASP A 123 0.08 0.87 16.76
N HIS A 124 0.63 1.50 15.73
CA HIS A 124 -0.08 1.78 14.48
C HIS A 124 -0.67 0.51 13.88
N VAL A 125 0.15 -0.54 13.77
CA VAL A 125 -0.28 -1.83 13.22
C VAL A 125 -1.29 -2.54 14.13
N SER A 126 -1.03 -2.58 15.45
CA SER A 126 -1.94 -3.17 16.44
C SER A 126 -3.32 -2.51 16.41
N SER A 127 -3.36 -1.22 16.11
CA SER A 127 -4.59 -0.45 16.11
C SER A 127 -5.56 -0.77 14.97
N VAL A 128 -5.07 -1.36 13.88
CA VAL A 128 -5.87 -1.72 12.70
C VAL A 128 -6.00 -3.23 12.49
N LEU A 129 -5.06 -4.03 13.02
CA LEU A 129 -5.09 -5.48 12.95
C LEU A 129 -5.80 -6.10 14.15
N ASN A 130 -7.10 -5.83 14.27
CA ASN A 130 -7.98 -6.40 15.29
C ASN A 130 -9.27 -6.95 14.66
N GLN A 131 -9.96 -7.80 15.43
CA GLN A 131 -11.12 -8.55 14.94
C GLN A 131 -12.32 -7.65 14.60
N ASP A 132 -12.52 -6.57 15.35
CA ASP A 132 -13.65 -5.66 15.18
C ASP A 132 -13.57 -4.94 13.83
N ILE A 133 -12.38 -4.44 13.47
CA ILE A 133 -12.14 -3.80 12.18
C ILE A 133 -12.31 -4.81 11.04
N PHE A 134 -11.88 -6.06 11.21
CA PHE A 134 -12.04 -7.08 10.17
C PHE A 134 -13.51 -7.38 9.89
N GLN A 135 -14.33 -7.55 10.93
CA GLN A 135 -15.77 -7.80 10.79
C GLN A 135 -16.46 -6.62 10.12
N LEU A 136 -16.11 -5.39 10.52
CA LEU A 136 -16.67 -4.17 9.97
C LEU A 136 -16.36 -4.00 8.47
N ILE A 137 -15.14 -4.32 8.03
CA ILE A 137 -14.80 -4.35 6.60
C ILE A 137 -15.49 -5.51 5.86
N GLN A 138 -15.64 -6.67 6.50
CA GLN A 138 -16.33 -7.83 5.88
C GLN A 138 -17.82 -7.58 5.65
N ASN A 139 -18.47 -6.83 6.55
CA ASN A 139 -19.89 -6.50 6.48
C ASN A 139 -20.19 -5.37 5.48
N GLU A 140 -19.16 -4.73 4.91
CA GLU A 140 -19.34 -3.68 3.93
C GLU A 140 -19.82 -4.25 2.58
N VAL A 141 -20.87 -3.65 2.00
CA VAL A 141 -21.52 -4.14 0.76
C VAL A 141 -20.88 -3.57 -0.52
N SER A 142 -19.97 -2.61 -0.38
CA SER A 142 -19.46 -1.79 -1.49
C SER A 142 -18.07 -2.24 -1.99
N ASN A 143 -17.62 -1.66 -3.11
CA ASN A 143 -16.26 -1.83 -3.64
C ASN A 143 -15.16 -1.43 -2.63
N SER A 144 -15.44 -0.61 -1.61
CA SER A 144 -14.46 -0.27 -0.58
C SER A 144 -14.12 -1.44 0.34
N LYS A 145 -14.95 -2.49 0.39
CA LYS A 145 -14.61 -3.75 1.08
C LYS A 145 -13.30 -4.34 0.55
N ILE A 146 -13.15 -4.40 -0.77
CA ILE A 146 -11.96 -4.96 -1.41
C ILE A 146 -10.74 -4.10 -1.09
N ALA A 147 -10.87 -2.77 -1.28
CA ALA A 147 -9.77 -1.84 -1.03
C ALA A 147 -9.30 -1.90 0.44
N GLY A 148 -10.24 -1.90 1.39
CA GLY A 148 -9.95 -2.01 2.82
C GLY A 148 -9.28 -3.35 3.16
N ALA A 149 -9.81 -4.46 2.63
CA ALA A 149 -9.22 -5.78 2.84
C ALA A 149 -7.78 -5.85 2.33
N LEU A 150 -7.50 -5.34 1.13
CA LEU A 150 -6.15 -5.32 0.56
C LEU A 150 -5.18 -4.47 1.38
N LYS A 151 -5.62 -3.31 1.88
CA LYS A 151 -4.80 -2.47 2.76
C LYS A 151 -4.47 -3.19 4.06
N LEU A 152 -5.44 -3.82 4.71
CA LEU A 152 -5.23 -4.60 5.93
C LEU A 152 -4.27 -5.78 5.72
N LEU A 153 -4.39 -6.45 4.58
CA LEU A 153 -3.48 -7.53 4.18
C LEU A 153 -2.06 -7.00 3.94
N ALA A 154 -1.91 -5.87 3.25
CA ALA A 154 -0.61 -5.23 3.05
C ALA A 154 0.03 -4.81 4.37
N ILE A 155 -0.75 -4.24 5.30
CA ILE A 155 -0.29 -3.89 6.65
C ILE A 155 0.16 -5.14 7.42
N TYR A 156 -0.59 -6.23 7.34
CA TYR A 156 -0.19 -7.51 7.96
C TYR A 156 1.13 -8.03 7.36
N SER A 157 1.28 -8.01 6.04
CA SER A 157 2.52 -8.44 5.38
C SER A 157 3.72 -7.57 5.75
N TYR A 158 3.54 -6.25 5.84
CA TYR A 158 4.56 -5.34 6.38
C TYR A 158 4.95 -5.72 7.81
N SER A 159 3.96 -6.03 8.66
CA SER A 159 4.21 -6.38 10.06
C SER A 159 5.06 -7.64 10.24
N LEU A 160 4.89 -8.64 9.36
CA LEU A 160 5.68 -9.87 9.37
C LEU A 160 7.16 -9.63 9.01
N GLN A 161 7.42 -8.62 8.19
CA GLN A 161 8.78 -8.27 7.77
C GLN A 161 9.46 -7.36 8.80
N LYS A 162 8.71 -6.41 9.37
CA LYS A 162 9.26 -5.36 10.23
C LYS A 162 9.37 -5.77 11.70
N PHE A 163 8.44 -6.59 12.19
CA PHE A 163 8.29 -6.83 13.63
C PHE A 163 8.35 -8.32 13.98
N SER A 164 8.92 -8.63 15.15
CA SER A 164 8.91 -9.99 15.70
C SER A 164 7.58 -10.35 16.38
N LYS A 165 6.76 -9.34 16.72
CA LYS A 165 5.45 -9.53 17.34
C LYS A 165 4.48 -10.18 16.34
N LYS A 166 3.71 -11.17 16.81
CA LYS A 166 2.63 -11.77 16.03
C LYS A 166 1.38 -10.91 16.13
N PHE A 167 0.94 -10.38 15.00
CA PHE A 167 -0.34 -9.66 14.89
C PHE A 167 -1.46 -10.61 14.42
N LEU A 168 -2.71 -10.20 14.63
CA LEU A 168 -3.86 -10.96 14.16
C LEU A 168 -3.90 -10.98 12.63
N LYS A 169 -3.94 -12.18 12.05
CA LYS A 169 -4.03 -12.37 10.60
C LYS A 169 -5.45 -12.05 10.13
N PRO A 170 -5.65 -11.21 9.11
CA PRO A 170 -6.97 -10.99 8.53
C PRO A 170 -7.54 -12.27 7.87
N THR A 171 -8.82 -12.55 8.11
CA THR A 171 -9.53 -13.76 7.66
C THR A 171 -10.42 -13.52 6.43
N PHE A 172 -9.96 -12.74 5.46
CA PHE A 172 -10.71 -12.47 4.24
C PHE A 172 -10.68 -13.66 3.25
N ASN A 173 -11.76 -13.85 2.48
CA ASN A 173 -11.76 -14.83 1.38
C ASN A 173 -10.84 -14.34 0.25
N ILE A 174 -9.67 -14.96 0.20
CA ILE A 174 -8.53 -14.61 -0.65
C ILE A 174 -8.87 -14.79 -2.13
N GLU A 175 -9.43 -15.95 -2.46
CA GLU A 175 -9.76 -16.35 -3.83
C GLU A 175 -10.82 -15.41 -4.41
N GLN A 176 -11.83 -15.08 -3.61
CA GLN A 176 -12.87 -14.15 -3.99
C GLN A 176 -12.33 -12.73 -4.25
N LEU A 177 -11.43 -12.24 -3.40
CA LEU A 177 -10.80 -10.91 -3.59
C LEU A 177 -9.92 -10.88 -4.85
N ALA A 178 -9.14 -11.94 -5.09
CA ALA A 178 -8.29 -12.06 -6.26
C ALA A 178 -9.12 -12.08 -7.56
N GLN A 179 -10.18 -12.87 -7.61
CA GLN A 179 -11.09 -12.93 -8.76
C GLN A 179 -11.71 -11.55 -9.07
N GLN A 180 -12.14 -10.81 -8.06
CA GLN A 180 -12.72 -9.47 -8.24
C GLN A 180 -11.70 -8.43 -8.76
N LEU A 181 -10.41 -8.59 -8.45
CA LEU A 181 -9.34 -7.74 -8.98
C LEU A 181 -9.02 -8.07 -10.44
N THR A 182 -8.89 -9.35 -10.76
CA THR A 182 -8.62 -9.83 -12.12
C THR A 182 -9.72 -9.38 -13.09
N LEU A 183 -10.99 -9.41 -12.66
CA LEU A 183 -12.11 -8.92 -13.48
C LEU A 183 -12.02 -7.41 -13.81
N LYS A 184 -11.35 -6.59 -12.99
CA LYS A 184 -11.21 -5.14 -13.25
C LYS A 184 -10.07 -4.81 -14.20
N ASN A 185 -9.06 -5.68 -14.34
CA ASN A 185 -7.84 -5.42 -15.10
C ASN A 185 -7.63 -6.39 -16.29
N SER A 186 -8.67 -7.12 -16.70
CA SER A 186 -8.58 -8.22 -17.67
C SER A 186 -7.82 -7.85 -18.94
N ASN A 187 -8.11 -6.71 -19.55
CA ASN A 187 -7.46 -6.33 -20.81
C ASN A 187 -5.94 -6.14 -20.70
N ALA A 188 -5.44 -5.55 -19.62
CA ALA A 188 -4.00 -5.32 -19.43
C ALA A 188 -3.29 -6.60 -19.00
N GLN A 189 -3.93 -7.41 -18.15
CA GLN A 189 -3.42 -8.72 -17.75
C GLN A 189 -3.35 -9.70 -18.94
N ASP A 190 -4.36 -9.69 -19.81
CA ASP A 190 -4.38 -10.50 -21.02
C ASP A 190 -3.27 -10.12 -22.00
N GLN A 191 -2.98 -8.81 -22.14
CA GLN A 191 -1.87 -8.33 -22.96
C GLN A 191 -0.51 -8.72 -22.37
N LEU A 192 -0.36 -8.59 -21.05
CA LEU A 192 0.84 -9.05 -20.35
C LEU A 192 1.03 -10.57 -20.53
N ALA A 193 -0.03 -11.34 -20.36
CA ALA A 193 0.00 -12.80 -20.52
C ALA A 193 0.41 -13.20 -21.94
N LYS A 194 -0.20 -12.59 -22.97
CA LYS A 194 0.20 -12.80 -24.38
C LYS A 194 1.66 -12.44 -24.63
N THR A 195 2.14 -11.34 -24.04
CA THR A 195 3.53 -10.91 -24.21
C THR A 195 4.49 -11.89 -23.55
N VAL A 196 4.26 -12.24 -22.30
CA VAL A 196 5.14 -13.15 -21.54
C VAL A 196 5.11 -14.56 -22.13
N THR A 197 3.95 -15.06 -22.55
CA THR A 197 3.83 -16.40 -23.17
C THR A 197 4.55 -16.50 -24.52
N THR A 198 4.85 -15.38 -25.17
CA THR A 198 5.71 -15.34 -26.36
C THR A 198 7.17 -15.69 -26.03
N PHE A 199 7.64 -15.37 -24.82
CA PHE A 199 9.01 -15.64 -24.37
C PHE A 199 9.13 -16.89 -23.49
N ALA A 200 8.08 -17.23 -22.74
CA ALA A 200 8.08 -18.26 -21.72
C ALA A 200 6.73 -18.98 -21.68
N ALA A 201 6.69 -20.22 -22.18
CA ALA A 201 5.49 -21.05 -22.22
C ALA A 201 4.77 -21.09 -20.87
N GLU A 202 3.45 -20.88 -20.91
CA GLU A 202 2.57 -20.93 -19.74
C GLU A 202 2.61 -22.31 -19.07
N ASN A 203 2.47 -22.33 -17.74
CA ASN A 203 2.53 -23.49 -16.86
C ASN A 203 3.90 -24.17 -16.75
N LYS A 204 4.74 -24.08 -17.79
CA LYS A 204 6.11 -24.56 -17.74
C LYS A 204 7.07 -23.53 -17.13
N TYR A 205 7.03 -22.30 -17.62
CA TYR A 205 7.99 -21.25 -17.23
C TYR A 205 7.32 -20.03 -16.59
N SER A 206 6.02 -19.84 -16.83
CA SER A 206 5.23 -18.74 -16.28
C SER A 206 3.92 -19.23 -15.67
N LYS A 207 3.48 -18.58 -14.59
CA LYS A 207 2.13 -18.73 -14.01
C LYS A 207 1.51 -17.35 -13.82
N PHE A 208 0.26 -17.19 -14.20
CA PHE A 208 -0.46 -15.92 -14.08
C PHE A 208 -1.41 -15.93 -12.89
N SER A 209 -1.77 -14.74 -12.39
CA SER A 209 -2.70 -14.57 -11.27
C SER A 209 -2.35 -15.42 -10.05
N VAL A 210 -1.07 -15.43 -9.69
CA VAL A 210 -0.57 -16.20 -8.55
C VAL A 210 -0.84 -15.44 -7.26
N VAL A 211 -1.44 -16.10 -6.27
CA VAL A 211 -1.60 -15.54 -4.94
C VAL A 211 -0.61 -16.20 -3.98
N THR A 212 0.23 -15.39 -3.35
CA THR A 212 1.19 -15.86 -2.34
C THR A 212 0.49 -16.12 -1.00
N SER A 213 1.13 -16.91 -0.12
CA SER A 213 0.67 -17.11 1.27
C SER A 213 0.54 -15.81 2.09
N ASN A 214 1.26 -14.76 1.66
CA ASN A 214 1.25 -13.42 2.25
C ASN A 214 0.35 -12.45 1.46
N MET A 215 -0.57 -12.97 0.64
CA MET A 215 -1.65 -12.19 0.04
C MET A 215 -1.19 -11.15 -0.98
N ILE A 216 0.03 -11.29 -1.49
CA ILE A 216 0.49 -10.58 -2.68
C ILE A 216 -0.09 -11.28 -3.89
N VAL A 217 -0.88 -10.54 -4.68
CA VAL A 217 -1.34 -10.96 -6.00
C VAL A 217 -0.23 -10.64 -6.99
N ILE A 218 0.29 -11.68 -7.64
CA ILE A 218 1.32 -11.59 -8.65
C ILE A 218 0.64 -11.79 -10.00
N ASP A 219 0.65 -10.75 -10.84
CA ASP A 219 0.05 -10.82 -12.18
C ASP A 219 0.72 -11.90 -13.03
N CYS A 220 2.05 -12.01 -12.95
CA CYS A 220 2.84 -13.05 -13.60
C CYS A 220 4.04 -13.45 -12.72
N LEU A 221 4.12 -14.74 -12.39
CA LEU A 221 5.26 -15.38 -11.74
C LEU A 221 6.10 -16.09 -12.80
N MET A 222 7.37 -15.70 -12.89
CA MET A 222 8.40 -16.37 -13.69
C MET A 222 9.68 -16.44 -12.87
N VAL A 223 10.39 -17.56 -12.98
CA VAL A 223 11.71 -17.73 -12.36
C VAL A 223 12.75 -17.76 -13.48
N VAL A 224 13.79 -16.93 -13.35
CA VAL A 224 14.91 -16.91 -14.28
C VAL A 224 16.21 -17.20 -13.54
N ASP A 225 17.19 -17.77 -14.22
CA ASP A 225 18.54 -17.91 -13.67
C ASP A 225 19.34 -16.60 -13.78
N LYS A 226 20.60 -16.63 -13.36
CA LYS A 226 21.52 -15.48 -13.43
C LYS A 226 21.76 -14.96 -14.85
N THR A 227 21.47 -15.77 -15.87
CA THR A 227 21.62 -15.42 -17.29
C THR A 227 20.32 -14.88 -17.90
N GLY A 228 19.23 -14.85 -17.12
CA GLY A 228 17.91 -14.45 -17.59
C GLY A 228 17.12 -15.57 -18.29
N THR A 229 17.60 -16.82 -18.23
CA THR A 229 16.94 -17.96 -18.87
C THR A 229 15.79 -18.46 -18.00
N PRO A 230 14.54 -18.58 -18.51
CA PRO A 230 13.40 -19.09 -17.76
C PRO A 230 13.63 -20.52 -17.25
N GLN A 231 13.33 -20.73 -15.97
CA GLN A 231 13.46 -22.02 -15.27
C GLN A 231 12.11 -22.70 -15.16
N ASP A 232 12.09 -24.04 -15.27
CA ASP A 232 10.86 -24.81 -15.17
C ASP A 232 10.26 -24.68 -13.76
N LEU A 233 9.04 -24.16 -13.66
CA LEU A 233 8.38 -23.88 -12.39
C LEU A 233 8.13 -25.15 -11.58
N SER A 234 7.96 -26.31 -12.21
CA SER A 234 7.81 -27.59 -11.51
C SER A 234 9.08 -27.98 -10.74
N THR A 235 10.24 -27.57 -11.23
CA THR A 235 11.53 -27.86 -10.57
C THR A 235 11.83 -26.89 -9.43
N VAL A 236 11.28 -25.67 -9.47
CA VAL A 236 11.55 -24.61 -8.49
C VAL A 236 10.54 -24.61 -7.34
N LEU A 237 9.27 -24.92 -7.61
CA LEU A 237 8.16 -24.73 -6.67
C LEU A 237 7.82 -26.00 -5.86
N THR A 238 8.46 -27.14 -6.14
CA THR A 238 8.26 -28.43 -5.44
C THR A 238 8.69 -28.44 -3.97
N ASN A 239 9.27 -27.36 -3.44
CA ASN A 239 9.62 -27.23 -2.02
C ASN A 239 8.53 -26.60 -1.14
N GLY A 240 7.27 -26.48 -1.60
CA GLY A 240 6.23 -25.77 -0.84
C GLY A 240 4.78 -26.13 -1.13
N GLU A 241 4.46 -27.29 -1.69
CA GLU A 241 3.07 -27.69 -1.92
C GLU A 241 2.42 -28.25 -0.65
N SER A 242 1.36 -27.59 -0.18
CA SER A 242 0.29 -28.27 0.55
C SER A 242 -1.05 -27.85 -0.06
N ASN A 243 -1.67 -28.83 -0.71
CA ASN A 243 -3.00 -28.94 -1.31
C ASN A 243 -4.04 -27.82 -1.04
N SER A 244 -4.59 -27.25 -2.11
CA SER A 244 -5.96 -26.71 -2.14
C SER A 244 -6.65 -27.12 -3.44
N ALA A 245 -7.82 -27.76 -3.31
CA ALA A 245 -8.59 -28.41 -4.37
C ALA A 245 -9.46 -27.45 -5.22
N SER A 246 -9.03 -26.20 -5.38
CA SER A 246 -9.80 -25.12 -6.00
C SER A 246 -9.10 -24.50 -7.22
N GLY A 247 -8.30 -25.25 -7.98
CA GLY A 247 -7.72 -24.77 -9.26
C GLY A 247 -6.79 -23.54 -9.17
N GLN A 248 -6.59 -22.95 -7.98
CA GLN A 248 -5.65 -21.88 -7.68
C GLN A 248 -4.56 -22.43 -6.77
N THR A 249 -3.31 -22.39 -7.24
CA THR A 249 -2.15 -22.87 -6.48
C THR A 249 -1.74 -21.82 -5.46
N THR A 250 -1.91 -22.12 -4.18
CA THR A 250 -1.39 -21.30 -3.07
C THR A 250 0.09 -21.64 -2.86
N PHE A 251 1.01 -20.68 -3.06
CA PHE A 251 2.44 -20.94 -2.81
C PHE A 251 2.80 -20.62 -1.36
N ASN A 252 3.09 -21.66 -0.57
CA ASN A 252 3.38 -21.54 0.86
C ASN A 252 4.82 -21.12 1.19
N LYS A 253 5.72 -21.09 0.21
CA LYS A 253 7.11 -20.63 0.36
C LYS A 253 7.73 -20.35 -1.00
N VAL A 254 7.62 -19.13 -1.50
CA VAL A 254 8.68 -18.61 -2.39
C VAL A 254 9.71 -18.01 -1.46
N ARG A 255 10.64 -18.84 -0.96
CA ARG A 255 11.82 -18.33 -0.26
C ARG A 255 12.76 -17.83 -1.36
N ILE A 256 12.65 -16.56 -1.71
CA ILE A 256 13.69 -15.91 -2.52
C ILE A 256 14.93 -15.91 -1.63
N ASP A 257 15.90 -16.75 -1.95
CA ASP A 257 17.17 -16.80 -1.25
C ASP A 257 17.93 -15.50 -1.56
N GLU A 258 17.81 -14.50 -0.68
CA GLU A 258 18.44 -13.19 -0.83
C GLU A 258 19.98 -13.30 -0.92
N ASN A 259 20.57 -14.42 -0.49
CA ASN A 259 22.00 -14.67 -0.60
C ASN A 259 22.45 -15.11 -2.01
N ARG A 260 21.54 -15.39 -2.96
CA ARG A 260 21.91 -15.70 -4.35
C ARG A 260 22.25 -14.47 -5.20
N TYR A 261 21.96 -13.26 -4.70
CA TYR A 261 22.15 -11.98 -5.39
C TYR A 261 23.26 -11.10 -4.77
N LYS A 262 24.14 -11.69 -3.95
CA LYS A 262 25.46 -11.10 -3.67
C LYS A 262 26.49 -11.58 -4.69
#